data_AF-A0A973R4E4-F1
#
_entry.id   AF-A0A973R4E4-F1
#
_cell.length_a   1.000
_cell.length_b   1.000
_cell.length_c   1.000
_cell.angle_alpha   90.00
_cell.angle_beta   90.00
_cell.angle_gamma   90.00
#
_symmetry.space_group_name_H-M   'P 1'
#
loop_
_entity.id
_entity.type
_entity.pdbx_description
1 polymer ?
#
loop_
_entity_poly.entity_id
_entity_poly.type
_entity_poly.pdbx_seq_one_letter_code
_entity_poly.pdbx_strand_id
1 'polypeptide(L)' 'MEARFNYYGTTAGQKFTKYINSAGRAMGDAGLPYATTQLVLLRASQINGCAMCTDMHY' A
#
# COMPACT_ATOMS: atom_id res chain seq x y z
N MET A 1 3.27 15.35 -3.35
CA MET A 1 1.81 15.18 -3.51
C MET A 1 1.16 15.69 -2.23
N GLU A 2 0.18 16.59 -2.32
CA GLU A 2 -0.56 17.07 -1.15
C GLU A 2 -1.82 16.23 -0.93
N ALA A 3 -1.91 15.57 0.22
CA ALA A 3 -3.04 14.70 0.53
C ALA A 3 -4.30 15.54 0.85
N ARG A 4 -5.40 15.30 0.14
CA ARG A 4 -6.71 15.94 0.40
C ARG A 4 -7.29 15.58 1.77
N PHE A 5 -6.88 14.43 2.31
CA PHE A 5 -7.28 13.95 3.63
C PHE A 5 -6.08 13.30 4.32
N ASN A 6 -5.81 13.72 5.55
CA ASN A 6 -4.76 13.15 6.37
C ASN A 6 -5.30 11.97 7.19
N TYR A 7 -5.08 10.73 6.71
CA TYR A 7 -5.47 9.52 7.44
C TYR A 7 -4.84 9.41 8.83
N TYR A 8 -3.70 10.05 9.07
CA TYR A 8 -3.04 10.04 10.39
C TYR A 8 -3.53 11.13 11.33
N GLY A 9 -4.36 12.07 10.85
CA GLY A 9 -4.88 13.18 11.64
C GLY A 9 -6.05 12.83 12.55
N THR A 10 -6.58 11.60 12.47
CA THR A 10 -7.71 11.15 13.30
C THR A 10 -7.54 9.70 13.74
N THR A 11 -8.13 9.33 14.88
CA THR A 11 -8.12 7.94 15.39
C THR A 11 -8.78 6.96 14.42
N ALA A 12 -9.87 7.37 13.76
CA ALA A 12 -10.56 6.52 12.78
C ALA A 12 -9.69 6.26 11.54
N GLY A 13 -9.03 7.30 11.01
CA GLY A 13 -8.10 7.16 9.88
C GLY A 13 -6.90 6.28 10.21
N GLN A 14 -6.31 6.44 11.41
CA GLN A 14 -5.21 5.59 11.87
C GLN A 14 -5.64 4.12 11.98
N LYS A 15 -6.85 3.86 12.49
CA LYS A 15 -7.42 2.50 12.56
C LYS A 15 -7.63 1.91 11.17
N PHE A 16 -8.13 2.69 10.21
CA PHE A 16 -8.27 2.26 8.82
C PHE A 16 -6.90 1.88 8.21
N THR A 17 -5.91 2.75 8.31
CA THR A 17 -4.56 2.49 7.78
C THR A 17 -3.90 1.27 8.42
N LYS A 18 -4.12 1.04 9.73
CA LYS A 18 -3.62 -0.15 10.43
C LYS A 18 -4.12 -1.44 9.77
N TYR A 19 -5.41 -1.52 9.44
CA TYR A 19 -5.95 -2.74 8.82
C TYR A 19 -5.51 -2.93 7.37
N ILE A 20 -5.40 -1.85 6.59
CA ILE A 20 -4.81 -1.90 5.24
C ILE A 20 -3.38 -2.47 5.30
N ASN A 21 -2.53 -1.95 6.20
CA ASN A 21 -1.16 -2.44 6.36
C ASN A 21 -1.09 -3.89 6.84
N SER A 22 -2.01 -4.30 7.72
CA SER A 22 -2.12 -5.70 8.18
C SER A 22 -2.48 -6.65 7.04
N ALA A 23 -3.32 -6.24 6.09
CA ALA A 23 -3.62 -7.05 4.90
C ALA A 23 -2.39 -7.22 4.01
N GLY A 24 -1.59 -6.15 3.84
CA GLY A 24 -0.30 -6.23 3.15
C GLY A 24 0.69 -7.19 3.83
N ARG A 25 0.74 -7.19 5.17
CA ARG A 25 1.61 -8.10 5.93
C ARG A 25 1.31 -9.57 5.66
N ALA A 26 0.02 -9.94 5.63
CA ALA A 26 -0.39 -11.32 5.34
C ALA A 26 0.11 -11.82 3.98
N MET A 27 0.23 -10.93 2.98
CA MET A 27 0.81 -11.27 1.68
C MET A 27 2.33 -11.47 1.72
N GLY A 28 3.04 -10.76 2.61
CA GLY A 28 4.47 -10.97 2.83
C GLY A 28 4.79 -12.35 3.40
N ASP A 29 3.88 -12.90 4.20
CA ASP A 29 4.03 -14.21 4.84
C ASP A 29 3.48 -15.36 3.96
N ALA A 30 3.00 -15.08 2.74
CA ALA A 30 2.38 -16.05 1.83
C ALA A 30 3.36 -16.98 1.08
N GLY A 31 4.68 -16.83 1.29
CA GLY A 31 5.71 -17.67 0.68
C GLY A 31 6.06 -17.33 -0.78
N LEU A 32 5.55 -16.23 -1.32
CA LEU A 32 5.93 -15.73 -2.65
C LEU A 32 7.33 -15.10 -2.61
N PRO A 33 8.12 -15.19 -3.71
CA PRO A 33 9.36 -14.45 -3.82
C PRO A 33 9.12 -12.94 -3.66
N TYR A 34 9.96 -12.28 -2.85
CA TYR A 34 9.80 -10.86 -2.55
C TYR A 34 9.73 -9.99 -3.80
N ALA A 35 10.60 -10.25 -4.79
CA ALA A 35 10.62 -9.53 -6.06
C ALA A 35 9.28 -9.66 -6.82
N THR A 36 8.67 -10.85 -6.83
CA THR A 36 7.37 -11.06 -7.46
C THR A 36 6.29 -10.22 -6.80
N THR A 37 6.26 -10.18 -5.47
CA THR A 37 5.31 -9.36 -4.71
C THR A 37 5.46 -7.87 -5.05
N GLN A 38 6.70 -7.35 -5.10
CA GLN A 38 6.93 -5.94 -5.45
C GLN A 38 6.52 -5.60 -6.89
N LEU A 39 6.83 -6.47 -7.86
CA LEU A 39 6.43 -6.26 -9.26
C LEU A 39 4.90 -6.25 -9.43
N VAL A 40 4.18 -7.10 -8.69
CA VAL A 40 2.69 -7.10 -8.69
C VAL A 40 2.16 -5.80 -8.09
N LEU A 41 2.70 -5.36 -6.95
CA LEU A 41 2.30 -4.11 -6.30
C LEU A 41 2.56 -2.89 -7.18
N LEU A 42 3.73 -2.83 -7.81
CA LEU A 42 4.09 -1.78 -8.77
C LEU A 42 3.15 -1.78 -9.97
N ARG A 43 2.90 -2.94 -10.59
CA ARG A 43 2.05 -3.01 -11.78
C ARG A 43 0.59 -2.68 -11.48
N ALA A 44 0.06 -3.15 -10.36
CA ALA A 44 -1.28 -2.79 -9.92
C ALA A 44 -1.42 -1.28 -9.65
N SER A 45 -0.37 -0.66 -9.09
CA SER A 45 -0.32 0.78 -8.83
C SER A 45 -0.36 1.60 -10.12
N GLN A 46 0.41 1.18 -11.13
CA GLN A 46 0.41 1.81 -12.45
C GLN A 46 -0.95 1.70 -13.14
N ILE A 47 -1.58 0.52 -13.13
CA ILE A 47 -2.90 0.31 -13.75
C ILE A 47 -3.96 1.21 -13.09
N ASN A 48 -3.90 1.36 -11.77
CA ASN A 48 -4.85 2.19 -11.02
C ASN A 48 -4.48 3.68 -11.00
N GLY A 49 -3.40 4.11 -11.66
CA GLY A 49 -2.96 5.50 -11.67
C GLY A 49 -2.61 6.05 -10.28
N CYS A 50 -2.24 5.19 -9.32
CA CYS A 50 -1.85 5.62 -7.98
C CYS A 50 -0.37 6.03 -7.97
N ALA A 51 -0.08 7.32 -8.17
CA ALA A 51 1.30 7.81 -8.19
C ALA A 51 2.03 7.59 -6.85
N MET A 52 1.35 7.77 -5.71
CA MET A 52 1.93 7.49 -4.39
C MET A 52 2.30 6.01 -4.22
N CYS A 53 1.43 5.10 -4.65
CA CYS A 53 1.68 3.67 -4.58
C CYS A 53 2.80 3.26 -5.55
N THR A 54 2.89 3.92 -6.70
CA THR A 54 3.96 3.67 -7.69
C THR A 54 5.31 4.06 -7.12
N ASP A 55 5.42 5.21 -6.46
CA ASP A 55 6.65 5.65 -5.78
C ASP A 55 7.01 4.76 -4.58
N MET A 56 6.00 4.29 -3.83
CA MET A 56 6.20 3.37 -2.69
C MET A 56 6.71 1.99 -3.09
N HIS A 57 6.33 1.51 -4.28
CA HIS A 57 6.63 0.15 -4.76
C HIS A 57 7.67 0.13 -5.90
N TYR A 58 8.31 1.27 -6.18
CA TYR A 58 9.39 1.39 -7.16
C TYR A 58 10.69 0.78 -6.65
#